data_AF-W0EF51-F1
#
_entry.id   AF-W0EF51-F1
#
_cell.length_a   1.000
_cell.length_b   1.000
_cell.length_c   1.000
_cell.angle_alpha   90.00
_cell.angle_beta   90.00
_cell.angle_gamma   90.00
#
_symmetry.space_group_name_H-M   'P 1'
#
loop_
_entity.id
_entity.type
_entity.pdbx_description
1 polymer ?
#
loop_
_entity_poly.entity_id
_entity_poly.type
_entity_poly.pdbx_seq_one_letter_code
_entity_poly.pdbx_strand_id
1 'polypeptide(L)'
;MFFHERLIISYVQYLENDRYVFQLTEGAEFPVSREEFMTHYQEYRKFEDERARASQQHAERYRPLPVTLVVRRCVKVFPANPSLRRKRRSA
;
A
#
# COMPACT_ATOMS: atom_id res chain seq x y z
N MET A 1 6.64 11.11 9.23
CA MET A 1 6.49 11.53 7.82
C MET A 1 5.14 12.18 7.65
N PHE A 2 5.13 13.49 7.41
CA PHE A 2 3.93 14.30 7.42
C PHE A 2 3.62 14.82 6.03
N PHE A 3 2.34 14.86 5.69
CA PHE A 3 1.81 15.47 4.48
C PHE A 3 0.66 16.40 4.89
N HIS A 4 0.75 17.68 4.55
CA HIS A 4 -0.15 18.73 5.04
C HIS A 4 -0.40 18.64 6.56
N GLU A 5 0.67 18.62 7.35
CA GLU A 5 0.63 18.55 8.83
C GLU A 5 0.02 17.26 9.41
N ARG A 6 -0.29 16.28 8.56
CA ARG A 6 -0.90 15.00 8.97
C ARG A 6 0.06 13.85 8.73
N LEU A 7 0.12 12.91 9.67
CA LEU A 7 1.00 11.75 9.55
C LEU A 7 0.49 10.81 8.45
N ILE A 8 1.38 10.44 7.53
CA ILE A 8 1.14 9.37 6.55
C ILE A 8 1.26 8.02 7.25
N ILE A 9 0.21 7.20 7.14
CA ILE A 9 0.17 5.83 7.68
C ILE A 9 0.26 4.76 6.58
N SER A 10 -0.10 5.08 5.34
CA SER A 10 0.13 4.16 4.24
C SER A 10 0.34 4.84 2.89
N TYR A 11 1.12 4.16 2.05
CA TYR A 11 1.36 4.49 0.65
C TYR A 11 0.56 3.52 -0.19
N VAL A 12 -0.47 3.98 -0.91
CA VAL A 12 -1.35 3.12 -1.70
C VAL A 12 -1.16 3.36 -3.19
N GLN A 13 -0.85 2.30 -3.93
CA GLN A 13 -0.76 2.29 -5.38
C GLN A 13 -1.90 1.46 -5.99
N TYR A 14 -2.68 2.07 -6.88
CA TYR A 14 -3.72 1.40 -7.66
C TYR A 14 -3.21 1.18 -9.09
N LEU A 15 -2.84 -0.06 -9.42
CA LEU A 15 -2.14 -0.35 -10.68
C LEU A 15 -3.01 -0.20 -11.94
N GLU A 16 -4.32 -0.28 -11.80
CA GLU A 16 -5.23 -0.29 -12.95
C GLU A 16 -5.43 1.09 -13.58
N ASN A 17 -5.37 2.13 -12.74
CA ASN A 17 -5.68 3.49 -13.14
C ASN A 17 -4.50 4.45 -12.89
N ASP A 18 -3.29 3.89 -12.70
CA ASP A 18 -2.05 4.60 -12.36
C ASP A 18 -2.23 5.64 -11.23
N ARG A 19 -3.05 5.29 -10.23
CA ARG A 19 -3.45 6.21 -9.16
C ARG A 19 -2.62 5.96 -7.90
N TYR A 20 -2.04 7.03 -7.36
CA TYR A 20 -1.20 7.02 -6.17
C TYR A 20 -1.83 7.85 -5.07
N VAL A 21 -1.83 7.33 -3.85
CA VAL A 21 -2.56 7.92 -2.73
C VAL A 21 -1.76 7.78 -1.44
N PHE A 22 -1.78 8.83 -0.62
CA PHE A 22 -1.36 8.76 0.78
C PHE A 22 -2.58 8.55 1.67
N GLN A 23 -2.52 7.54 2.53
CA GLN A 23 -3.50 7.41 3.61
C GLN A 23 -2.95 8.10 4.85
N LEU A 24 -3.74 9.01 5.41
CA LEU A 24 -3.38 9.80 6.58
C LEU A 24 -4.02 9.20 7.85
N THR A 25 -3.53 9.59 9.01
CA THR A 25 -4.00 9.12 10.34
C THR A 25 -5.51 9.20 10.58
N GLU A 26 -6.21 10.13 9.92
CA GLU A 26 -7.67 10.27 9.98
C GLU A 26 -8.44 9.30 9.05
N GLY A 27 -7.72 8.39 8.38
CA GLY A 27 -8.30 7.50 7.36
C GLY A 27 -8.56 8.19 6.01
N ALA A 28 -8.27 9.50 5.90
CA ALA A 28 -8.37 10.24 4.66
C ALA A 28 -7.35 9.74 3.62
N GLU A 29 -7.83 9.48 2.41
CA GLU A 29 -7.03 9.15 1.24
C GLU A 29 -6.78 10.43 0.44
N PHE A 30 -5.51 10.84 0.31
CA PHE A 30 -5.12 12.02 -0.47
C PHE A 30 -4.44 11.59 -1.77
N PRO A 31 -5.02 11.91 -2.94
CA PRO A 31 -4.42 11.57 -4.23
C PRO A 31 -3.20 12.45 -4.48
N VAL A 32 -2.12 11.84 -4.95
CA VAL A 32 -0.85 12.52 -5.26
C VAL A 32 -0.31 12.08 -6.61
N SER A 33 0.62 12.87 -7.14
CA SER A 33 1.34 12.47 -8.35
C SER A 33 2.23 11.25 -8.08
N ARG A 34 2.56 10.50 -9.13
CA ARG A 34 3.52 9.38 -9.03
C ARG A 34 4.89 9.84 -8.53
N GLU A 35 5.36 11.00 -9.00
CA GLU A 35 6.67 11.54 -8.65
C GLU A 35 6.74 11.91 -7.16
N GLU A 36 5.72 12.59 -6.65
CA GLU A 36 5.59 12.95 -5.25
C GLU A 36 5.48 11.70 -4.36
N PHE A 37 4.68 10.71 -4.79
CA PHE A 37 4.56 9.43 -4.10
C PHE A 37 5.91 8.72 -3.97
N MET A 38 6.65 8.59 -5.08
CA MET A 38 7.92 7.88 -5.10
C MET A 38 8.99 8.63 -4.31
N THR A 39 9.06 9.95 -4.44
CA THR A 39 9.98 10.80 -3.67
C THR A 39 9.75 10.60 -2.17
N HIS A 40 8.51 10.74 -1.72
CA HIS A 40 8.18 10.62 -0.31
C HIS A 40 8.40 9.20 0.23
N TYR A 41 8.13 8.17 -0.56
CA TYR A 41 8.38 6.78 -0.19
C TYR A 41 9.89 6.46 -0.11
N GLN A 42 10.71 7.02 -1.00
CA GLN A 42 12.16 6.84 -0.95
C GLN A 42 12.77 7.53 0.28
N GLU A 43 12.30 8.72 0.61
CA GLU A 43 12.69 9.40 1.85
C GLU A 43 12.32 8.58 3.09
N TYR A 44 11.13 7.96 3.09
CA TYR A 44 10.68 7.07 4.18
C TYR A 44 11.65 5.91 4.37
N ARG A 45 11.98 5.25 3.26
CA ARG A 45 12.90 4.12 3.25
C ARG A 45 14.27 4.49 3.78
N LYS A 46 14.83 5.63 3.36
CA LYS A 46 16.13 6.11 3.86
C LYS A 46 16.09 6.34 5.37
N PHE A 47 15.04 7.00 5.87
CA PHE A 47 14.86 7.25 7.29
C PHE A 47 14.76 5.96 8.12
N GLU A 48 13.99 4.97 7.65
CA GLU A 48 13.90 3.67 8.33
C GLU A 48 15.22 2.89 8.28
N ASP A 49 15.94 2.93 7.16
CA ASP A 49 17.25 2.30 7.03
C ASP A 49 18.28 2.94 7.99
N GLU A 50 18.25 4.26 8.17
CA GLU A 50 19.07 4.98 9.16
C GLU A 50 18.74 4.57 10.60
N ARG A 51 17.44 4.49 10.94
CA ARG A 51 16.99 4.03 12.27
C ARG A 51 17.40 2.58 12.54
N ALA A 52 17.30 1.71 11.54
CA ALA A 52 17.73 0.32 11.64
C ALA A 52 19.24 0.25 11.93
N ARG A 53 20.07 1.03 11.23
CA ARG A 53 21.52 1.10 11.49
C ARG A 53 21.85 1.63 12.87
N ALA A 54 21.20 2.70 13.31
CA ALA A 54 21.41 3.28 14.64
C ALA A 54 21.07 2.27 15.75
N SER A 55 19.98 1.53 15.60
CA SER A 55 19.59 0.53 16.60
C SER A 55 20.60 -0.62 16.73
N GLN A 56 21.28 -1.01 15.64
CA GLN A 56 22.35 -2.01 15.67
C GLN A 56 23.58 -1.51 16.46
N GLN A 57 23.87 -0.21 16.40
CA GLN A 57 25.00 0.39 17.13
C GLN A 57 24.72 0.52 18.64
N HIS A 58 23.47 0.76 19.03
CA HIS A 58 23.08 0.94 20.42
C HIS A 58 22.61 -0.34 21.12
N ALA A 59 22.75 -1.52 20.48
CA ALA A 59 22.21 -2.80 20.94
C ALA A 59 20.69 -2.75 21.26
N GLU A 60 19.98 -1.78 20.68
CA GLU A 60 18.55 -1.64 20.81
C GLU A 60 17.82 -2.48 19.77
N ARG A 61 16.70 -3.09 20.16
CA ARG A 61 15.90 -3.87 19.21
C ARG A 61 15.15 -2.92 18.28
N TYR A 62 15.55 -2.90 17.01
CA TYR A 62 14.84 -2.16 15.97
C TYR A 62 13.34 -2.50 15.93
N ARG A 63 12.50 -1.46 15.84
CA ARG A 63 11.06 -1.59 15.58
C ARG A 63 10.69 -0.65 14.42
N PRO A 64 10.27 -1.21 13.27
CA PRO A 64 9.88 -0.39 12.13
C PRO A 64 8.65 0.46 12.47
N LEU A 65 8.54 1.63 11.85
CA LEU A 65 7.31 2.43 11.96
C LEU A 65 6.13 1.68 11.34
N PRO A 66 4.90 1.90 11.85
CA PRO A 66 3.69 1.26 11.34
C PRO A 66 3.21 1.91 10.03
N VAL A 67 4.12 2.14 9.08
CA VAL A 67 3.81 2.71 7.77
C VAL A 67 3.91 1.61 6.72
N THR A 68 2.83 1.40 5.97
CA THR A 68 2.71 0.28 5.03
C THR A 68 2.67 0.74 3.58
N LEU A 69 3.32 0.00 2.68
CA LEU A 69 3.11 0.10 1.23
C LEU A 69 2.04 -0.92 0.80
N VAL A 70 0.98 -0.45 0.16
CA VAL A 70 -0.16 -1.26 -0.30
C VAL A 70 -0.29 -1.15 -1.81
N VAL A 71 -0.25 -2.27 -2.51
CA VAL A 71 -0.47 -2.32 -3.96
C VAL A 71 -1.81 -3.00 -4.22
N ARG A 72 -2.78 -2.25 -4.75
CA ARG A 72 -4.14 -2.73 -5.05
C ARG A 72 -4.27 -3.07 -6.54
N ARG A 73 -4.90 -4.23 -6.81
CA ARG A 73 -5.33 -4.71 -8.13
C ARG A 73 -6.81 -5.11 -8.02
N CYS A 74 -7.67 -4.71 -8.95
CA CYS A 74 -9.02 -5.26 -9.01
C CYS A 74 -8.99 -6.57 -9.79
N VAL A 75 -9.14 -7.67 -9.07
CA VAL A 75 -9.39 -8.94 -9.74
C VAL A 75 -10.86 -8.96 -10.15
N LYS A 76 -11.15 -8.70 -11.43
CA LYS A 76 -12.48 -8.97 -12.00
C LYS A 76 -12.67 -10.49 -12.06
N VAL A 77 -13.29 -11.05 -11.02
CA VAL A 77 -13.75 -12.44 -11.06
C VAL A 77 -15.02 -12.48 -11.90
N PHE A 78 -14.87 -12.84 -13.18
CA PHE A 78 -16.04 -13.12 -14.01
C PHE A 78 -16.72 -14.39 -13.48
N PRO A 79 -18.05 -14.39 -13.27
CA PRO A 79 -18.75 -15.60 -12.88
C PRO A 79 -18.56 -16.65 -13.98
N ALA A 80 -18.02 -17.82 -13.62
CA ALA A 80 -17.99 -18.97 -14.51
C ALA A 80 -19.42 -19.25 -14.98
N ASN A 81 -19.63 -19.27 -16.30
CA ASN A 81 -20.93 -19.42 -16.95
C ASN A 81 -21.81 -20.46 -16.23
N PRO A 82 -22.93 -20.06 -15.57
CA PRO A 82 -23.81 -21.01 -14.88
C PRO A 82 -24.55 -21.94 -15.85
N SER A 83 -24.55 -21.63 -17.15
CA SER A 83 -25.25 -22.36 -18.22
C SER A 83 -24.70 -23.75 -18.51
N LEU A 84 -23.51 -24.12 -18.01
CA LEU A 84 -22.96 -25.48 -18.16
C LEU A 84 -23.35 -26.43 -17.02
N ARG A 85 -23.98 -25.95 -15.92
CA ARG A 85 -24.28 -26.79 -14.75
C ARG A 85 -25.61 -27.55 -14.82
N ARG A 86 -26.37 -27.42 -15.91
CA ARG A 86 -27.70 -28.05 -16.07
C ARG A 86 -27.81 -28.92 -17.32
N LYS A 87 -26.93 -29.91 -17.45
CA LYS A 87 -27.20 -31.12 -18.24
C LYS A 87 -26.77 -32.38 -17.47
N ARG A 88 -27.53 -32.71 -16.42
CA ARG A 88 -27.68 -34.10 -15.95
C ARG A 88 -29.18 -34.38 -15.85
N ARG A 89 -29.74 -34.82 -16.98
CA ARG A 89 -31.02 -35.50 -17.09
C ARG A 89 -30.77 -36.74 -17.96
N SER A 90 -30.47 -37.86 -17.29
CA SER A 90 -30.46 -39.26 -17.74
C SER A 90 -29.66 -40.03 -16.67
N ALA A 91 -30.11 -41.13 -16.07
CA ALA A 91 -31.17 -42.08 -16.38
C ALA A 91 -32.10 -42.32 -15.18
#